data_AF-A0A3D1ISR0-F1
#
_entry.id   AF-A0A3D1ISR0-F1
#
_cell.length_a   1.000
_cell.length_b   1.000
_cell.length_c   1.000
_cell.angle_alpha   90.00
_cell.angle_beta   90.00
_cell.angle_gamma   90.00
#
_symmetry.space_group_name_H-M   'P 1'
#
loop_
_entity.id
_entity.type
_entity.pdbx_description
1 polymer ?
#
loop_
_entity_poly.entity_id
_entity_poly.type
_entity_poly.pdbx_seq_one_letter_code
_entity_poly.pdbx_strand_id
1 'polypeptide(L)'
;DGKIEVIGKWKGGRTGIFREGKGYGGHAKGTKGEGEVGKYDGYAPLVVEAVRMFQTGKVPVDPQETIELFAFMEAADESKRQDGKPVKLADIIAAARQ
;
A
#
# COMPACT_ATOMS: atom_id res chain seq x y z
N ASP A 1 -16.80 14.26 1.94
CA ASP A 1 -17.84 13.40 2.58
C ASP A 1 -17.29 12.66 3.82
N GLY A 2 -16.15 13.09 4.40
CA GLY A 2 -15.56 12.48 5.59
C GLY A 2 -14.72 11.23 5.34
N LYS A 3 -14.66 10.74 4.09
CA LYS A 3 -13.89 9.56 3.72
C LYS A 3 -12.40 9.83 3.66
N ILE A 4 -11.61 8.79 3.92
CA ILE A 4 -10.15 8.85 3.84
C ILE A 4 -9.71 8.92 2.37
N GLU A 5 -8.84 9.87 2.07
CA GLU A 5 -8.09 9.94 0.81
C GLU A 5 -6.61 10.13 1.12
N VAL A 6 -5.77 9.33 0.50
CA VAL A 6 -4.31 9.38 0.68
C VAL A 6 -3.66 9.46 -0.70
N ILE A 7 -2.78 10.44 -0.88
CA ILE A 7 -2.05 10.65 -2.14
C ILE A 7 -0.57 10.37 -1.91
N GLY A 8 -0.08 9.32 -2.55
CA GLY A 8 1.35 8.98 -2.60
C GLY A 8 1.99 9.51 -3.89
N LYS A 9 3.23 9.97 -3.78
CA LYS A 9 4.06 10.36 -4.93
C LYS A 9 5.37 9.60 -4.90
N TRP A 10 5.75 9.02 -6.03
CA TRP A 10 6.99 8.26 -6.21
C TRP A 10 7.91 8.93 -7.21
N LYS A 11 9.19 8.55 -7.17
CA LYS A 11 10.18 8.94 -8.16
C LYS A 11 9.69 8.61 -9.58
N GLY A 12 9.94 9.54 -10.51
CA GLY A 12 9.51 9.44 -11.91
C GLY A 12 8.09 9.96 -12.16
N GLY A 13 7.52 10.76 -11.25
CA GLY A 13 6.20 11.39 -11.45
C GLY A 13 5.00 10.45 -11.24
N ARG A 14 5.24 9.22 -10.80
CA ARG A 14 4.19 8.25 -10.49
C ARG A 14 3.39 8.71 -9.28
N THR A 15 2.08 8.61 -9.36
CA THR A 15 1.14 9.00 -8.30
C THR A 15 0.19 7.86 -8.01
N GLY A 16 -0.06 7.60 -6.74
CA GLY A 16 -1.03 6.61 -6.26
C GLY A 16 -2.06 7.31 -5.38
N ILE A 17 -3.33 6.97 -5.55
CA ILE A 17 -4.43 7.56 -4.78
C ILE A 17 -5.21 6.40 -4.16
N PHE A 18 -5.20 6.35 -2.84
CA PHE A 18 -6.11 5.50 -2.09
C PHE A 18 -7.32 6.33 -1.68
N ARG A 19 -8.52 5.81 -1.89
CA ARG A 19 -9.76 6.41 -1.40
C ARG A 19 -10.61 5.33 -0.77
N GLU A 20 -11.06 5.59 0.45
CA GLU A 20 -12.02 4.74 1.14
C GLU A 20 -13.31 4.60 0.32
N GLY A 21 -13.79 3.37 0.19
CA GLY A 21 -14.95 3.04 -0.61
C GLY A 21 -15.52 1.67 -0.25
N LYS A 22 -16.63 1.31 -0.90
CA LYS A 22 -17.21 -0.03 -0.79
C LYS A 22 -16.56 -0.95 -1.83
N GLY A 23 -16.15 -2.14 -1.40
CA GLY A 23 -15.55 -3.15 -2.26
C GLY A 23 -14.04 -2.97 -2.45
N TYR A 24 -13.47 -3.79 -3.33
CA TYR A 24 -12.05 -3.82 -3.65
C TYR A 24 -11.85 -3.59 -5.15
N GLY A 25 -10.87 -2.77 -5.48
CA GLY A 25 -10.46 -2.55 -6.85
C GLY A 25 -9.53 -1.36 -6.96
N GLY A 26 -9.03 -1.16 -8.17
CA GLY A 26 -8.23 0.00 -8.53
C GLY A 26 -8.26 0.20 -10.03
N HIS A 27 -7.69 1.30 -10.47
CA HIS A 27 -7.52 1.58 -11.90
C HIS A 27 -6.12 2.14 -12.11
N ALA A 28 -5.35 1.48 -12.97
CA ALA A 28 -4.00 1.90 -13.32
C ALA A 28 -4.04 2.61 -14.67
N LYS A 29 -3.35 3.75 -14.76
CA LYS A 29 -3.12 4.46 -16.02
C LYS A 29 -1.63 4.56 -16.27
N GLY A 30 -1.20 4.21 -17.47
CA GLY A 30 0.18 4.25 -17.90
C GLY A 30 0.32 4.74 -19.33
N THR A 31 1.56 4.79 -19.82
CA THR A 31 1.89 5.29 -21.17
C THR A 31 1.33 4.43 -22.30
N LYS A 32 0.93 3.19 -22.00
CA LYS A 32 0.39 2.22 -22.97
C LYS A 32 -1.13 2.03 -22.87
N GLY A 33 -1.80 2.77 -22.00
CA GLY A 33 -3.24 2.62 -21.76
C GLY A 33 -3.59 2.51 -20.28
N GLU A 34 -4.79 2.02 -20.01
CA GLU A 34 -5.35 1.94 -18.66
C GLU A 34 -6.18 0.66 -18.44
N GLY A 35 -6.40 0.26 -17.18
CA GLY A 35 -7.17 -0.92 -16.84
C GLY A 35 -7.41 -1.12 -15.33
N GLU A 36 -8.32 -2.03 -15.01
CA GLU A 36 -8.65 -2.41 -13.63
C GLU A 36 -7.46 -3.12 -12.94
N VAL A 37 -7.24 -2.79 -11.67
CA VAL A 37 -6.20 -3.39 -10.83
C VAL A 37 -6.85 -4.31 -9.81
N GLY A 38 -6.69 -5.60 -10.04
CA GLY A 38 -7.06 -6.66 -9.10
C GLY A 38 -8.56 -6.75 -8.80
N LYS A 39 -8.97 -7.93 -8.32
CA LYS A 39 -10.31 -8.16 -7.76
C LYS A 39 -10.17 -8.92 -6.46
N TYR A 40 -11.23 -8.90 -5.66
CA TYR A 40 -11.30 -9.76 -4.49
C TYR A 40 -11.69 -11.17 -4.92
N ASP A 41 -10.72 -12.07 -4.96
CA ASP A 41 -10.90 -13.48 -5.37
C ASP A 41 -11.18 -14.42 -4.18
N GLY A 42 -11.56 -13.86 -3.03
CA GLY A 42 -11.78 -14.62 -1.79
C GLY A 42 -10.48 -14.97 -1.05
N TYR A 43 -10.59 -15.82 -0.03
CA TYR A 43 -9.45 -16.19 0.84
C TYR A 43 -8.65 -17.39 0.34
N ALA A 44 -9.16 -18.16 -0.63
CA ALA A 44 -8.48 -19.37 -1.09
C ALA A 44 -7.04 -19.12 -1.58
N PRO A 45 -6.73 -18.05 -2.36
CA PRO A 45 -5.35 -17.74 -2.75
C PRO A 45 -4.42 -17.47 -1.56
N LEU A 46 -4.91 -16.77 -0.53
CA LEU A 46 -4.15 -16.50 0.68
C LEU A 46 -3.79 -17.79 1.43
N VAL A 47 -4.75 -18.71 1.58
CA VAL A 47 -4.53 -20.00 2.25
C VAL A 47 -3.51 -20.84 1.49
N VAL A 48 -3.54 -20.82 0.14
CA VAL A 48 -2.55 -21.52 -0.70
C VAL A 48 -1.14 -21.02 -0.41
N GLU A 49 -0.91 -19.71 -0.38
CA GLU A 49 0.41 -19.15 -0.08
C GLU A 49 0.84 -19.39 1.37
N ALA A 50 -0.10 -19.36 2.33
CA ALA A 50 0.20 -19.68 3.73
C ALA A 50 0.67 -21.14 3.88
N VAL A 51 -0.03 -22.11 3.28
CA VAL A 51 0.37 -23.52 3.31
C VAL A 51 1.75 -23.71 2.65
N ARG A 52 1.99 -23.08 1.49
CA ARG A 52 3.29 -23.14 0.82
C ARG A 52 4.41 -22.58 1.69
N MET A 53 4.17 -21.47 2.38
CA MET A 53 5.13 -20.90 3.32
C MET A 53 5.49 -21.89 4.42
N PHE A 54 4.50 -22.52 5.08
CA PHE A 54 4.76 -23.50 6.13
C PHE A 54 5.49 -24.75 5.62
N GLN A 55 5.20 -25.20 4.40
CA GLN A 55 5.85 -26.38 3.81
C GLN A 55 7.30 -26.12 3.37
N THR A 56 7.58 -24.90 2.86
CA THR A 56 8.86 -24.60 2.19
C THR A 56 9.76 -23.66 2.97
N GLY A 57 9.24 -22.99 4.00
CA GLY A 57 9.91 -21.90 4.70
C GLY A 57 10.06 -20.61 3.89
N LYS A 58 9.53 -20.55 2.66
CA LYS A 58 9.63 -19.37 1.78
C LYS A 58 8.41 -18.48 1.97
N VAL A 59 8.65 -17.24 2.40
CA VAL A 59 7.60 -16.22 2.48
C VAL A 59 7.16 -15.77 1.08
N PRO A 60 5.85 -15.59 0.83
CA PRO A 60 5.34 -15.20 -0.49
C PRO A 60 5.53 -13.71 -0.80
N VAL A 61 5.81 -12.90 0.22
CA VAL A 61 6.01 -11.45 0.15
C VAL A 61 7.26 -11.10 0.93
N ASP A 62 8.10 -10.22 0.39
CA ASP A 62 9.30 -9.75 1.09
C ASP A 62 8.89 -8.95 2.35
N PRO A 63 9.51 -9.21 3.52
CA PRO A 63 9.26 -8.42 4.72
C PRO A 63 9.44 -6.90 4.51
N GLN A 64 10.34 -6.47 3.62
CA GLN A 64 10.52 -5.06 3.29
C GLN A 64 9.27 -4.44 2.66
N GLU A 65 8.56 -5.15 1.78
CA GLU A 65 7.30 -4.66 1.20
C GLU A 65 6.24 -4.46 2.30
N THR A 66 6.22 -5.35 3.28
CA THR A 66 5.33 -5.22 4.44
C THR A 66 5.66 -3.98 5.27
N ILE A 67 6.95 -3.73 5.53
CA ILE A 67 7.41 -2.54 6.25
C ILE A 67 7.07 -1.26 5.47
N GLU A 68 7.29 -1.24 4.16
CA GLU A 68 6.94 -0.09 3.32
C GLU A 68 5.44 0.22 3.34
N LEU A 69 4.59 -0.81 3.35
CA LEU A 69 3.14 -0.65 3.47
C LEU A 69 2.75 0.01 4.81
N PHE A 70 3.32 -0.45 5.92
CA PHE A 70 3.07 0.16 7.24
C PHE A 70 3.62 1.58 7.32
N ALA A 71 4.80 1.84 6.75
CA ALA A 71 5.36 3.18 6.69
C ALA A 71 4.46 4.14 5.88
N PHE A 72 3.83 3.65 4.81
CA PHE A 72 2.87 4.44 4.03
C PHE A 72 1.61 4.78 4.84
N MET A 73 1.05 3.81 5.56
CA MET A 73 -0.12 4.03 6.43
C MET A 73 0.20 5.03 7.55
N GLU A 74 1.35 4.88 8.21
CA GLU A 74 1.78 5.79 9.26
C GLU A 74 2.09 7.20 8.72
N ALA A 75 2.71 7.31 7.54
CA ALA A 75 2.94 8.60 6.89
C ALA A 75 1.63 9.33 6.56
N ALA A 76 0.57 8.59 6.21
CA ALA A 76 -0.75 9.16 5.96
C ALA A 76 -1.36 9.73 7.25
N ASP A 77 -1.24 9.00 8.36
CA ASP A 77 -1.71 9.45 9.67
C ASP A 77 -0.88 10.63 10.21
N GLU A 78 0.44 10.62 10.02
CA GLU A 78 1.30 11.75 10.34
C GLU A 78 0.97 12.98 9.50
N SER A 79 0.72 12.79 8.20
CA SER A 79 0.28 13.88 7.32
C SER A 79 -1.02 14.50 7.84
N LYS A 80 -1.98 13.69 8.29
CA LYS A 80 -3.22 14.15 8.92
C LYS A 80 -2.95 14.94 10.22
N ARG A 81 -2.01 14.50 11.06
CA ARG A 81 -1.59 15.24 12.26
C ARG A 81 -0.94 16.58 11.94
N GLN A 82 -0.34 16.70 10.76
CA GLN A 82 0.31 17.92 10.26
C GLN A 82 -0.57 18.74 9.30
N ASP A 83 -1.90 18.65 9.41
CA ASP A 83 -2.85 19.40 8.55
C ASP A 83 -2.69 19.10 7.05
N GLY A 84 -2.34 17.87 6.69
CA GLY A 84 -2.21 17.39 5.32
C GLY A 84 -0.85 17.67 4.65
N LYS A 85 0.18 18.03 5.43
CA LYS A 85 1.53 18.25 4.87
C LYS A 85 2.14 16.96 4.32
N PRO A 86 2.93 17.03 3.23
CA PRO A 86 3.64 15.86 2.71
C PRO A 86 4.66 15.32 3.72
N VAL A 87 4.60 14.01 3.98
CA VAL A 87 5.53 13.28 4.85
C VAL A 87 6.38 12.33 3.99
N LYS A 88 7.68 12.28 4.23
CA LYS A 88 8.56 11.33 3.55
C LYS A 88 8.53 9.99 4.27
N LEU A 89 8.36 8.89 3.53
CA LEU A 89 8.43 7.54 4.08
C LEU A 89 9.75 7.25 4.79
N ALA A 90 10.85 7.80 4.29
CA ALA A 90 12.17 7.64 4.89
C ALA A 90 12.23 8.19 6.33
N ASP A 91 11.52 9.29 6.60
CA ASP A 91 11.50 9.92 7.93
C ASP A 91 10.72 9.04 8.92
N ILE A 92 9.60 8.45 8.48
CA ILE A 92 8.82 7.47 9.26
C ILE A 92 9.63 6.22 9.59
N ILE A 93 10.32 5.64 8.59
CA ILE A 93 11.15 4.45 8.80
C ILE A 93 12.32 4.75 9.74
N ALA A 94 12.92 5.93 9.63
CA ALA A 94 14.00 6.36 10.51
C ALA A 94 13.53 6.55 11.97
N ALA A 95 12.34 7.12 12.16
CA ALA A 95 11.74 7.29 13.48
C ALA A 95 11.40 5.94 14.14
N ALA A 96 10.90 4.97 13.38
CA ALA A 96 10.54 3.64 13.91
C ALA A 96 11.74 2.75 14.32
N ARG A 97 12.96 3.15 13.98
CA ARG A 97 14.20 2.43 14.32
C ARG A 97 14.88 2.95 15.60
N GLN A 98 14.39 4.05 16.15
CA GLN A 98 14.89 4.66 17.39
C GLN A 98 14.14 4.09 18.59
#